data_AF-A0A0C3PGC6-F1
#
_entry.id   AF-A0A0C3PGC6-F1
#
_cell.length_a   1.000
_cell.length_b   1.000
_cell.length_c   1.000
_cell.angle_alpha   90.00
_cell.angle_beta   90.00
_cell.angle_gamma   90.00
#
_symmetry.space_group_name_H-M   'P 1'
#
loop_
_entity.id
_entity.type
_entity.pdbx_description
1 polymer ?
#
loop_
_entity_poly.entity_id
_entity_poly.type
_entity_poly.pdbx_seq_one_letter_code
_entity_poly.pdbx_strand_id
1 'polypeptide(L)'
;MQVWAVIYDKANFPDALYHSALSLVDQTAQAKIKRFHRREDACSALSVFRHECLVNLKYCFRSLCPQGSLIGNLLPRVLLRKRGVPKDTLTFATTDTGKPYCIAPGIDPPLGFNVTHDEGVVAMAFGTGDLGPPAFTVGVDVMQLKIPPNSTFADFVDSVSGQLTPLEHGLVLADIPQSEALRRFYWIWTLKEAYTKALGMGLGFDFRRIQYNVPEEAVTIDGELVRGWQFRKFEVAQSGNKYVGVAARFIGGRFFTMEDLDVGSLVCYDAASFVNRAVEELN
;
A
#
# COMPACT_ATOMS: atom_id res chain seq x y z
N MET A 1 -2.11 15.50 -3.26
CA MET A 1 -1.49 14.19 -3.02
C MET A 1 -1.47 13.42 -4.33
N GLN A 2 -0.33 12.80 -4.68
CA GLN A 2 -0.13 12.01 -5.90
C GLN A 2 0.11 10.54 -5.53
N VAL A 3 -0.17 9.64 -6.47
CA VAL A 3 0.13 8.21 -6.36
C VAL A 3 0.90 7.76 -7.61
N TRP A 4 2.01 7.10 -7.40
CA TRP A 4 2.68 6.32 -8.44
C TRP A 4 2.38 4.85 -8.24
N ALA A 5 1.99 4.16 -9.31
CA ALA A 5 1.82 2.71 -9.32
C ALA A 5 2.80 2.10 -10.32
N VAL A 6 3.47 1.02 -9.93
CA VAL A 6 4.35 0.24 -10.78
C VAL A 6 3.69 -1.11 -10.99
N ILE A 7 3.36 -1.41 -12.24
CA ILE A 7 2.71 -2.63 -12.67
C ILE A 7 3.80 -3.66 -12.98
N TYR A 8 3.84 -4.70 -12.17
CA TYR A 8 4.80 -5.78 -12.24
C TYR A 8 4.19 -6.99 -12.95
N ASP A 9 4.86 -7.43 -14.00
CA ASP A 9 4.62 -8.72 -14.63
C ASP A 9 5.91 -9.53 -14.58
N LYS A 10 5.86 -10.71 -13.95
CA LYS A 10 7.00 -11.61 -13.81
C LYS A 10 7.58 -12.00 -15.17
N ALA A 11 6.75 -12.11 -16.21
CA ALA A 11 7.20 -12.47 -17.56
C ALA A 11 8.16 -11.42 -18.15
N ASN A 12 8.03 -10.15 -17.72
CA ASN A 12 8.76 -9.02 -18.28
C ASN A 12 9.85 -8.49 -17.34
N PHE A 13 10.16 -9.18 -16.23
CA PHE A 13 11.12 -8.71 -15.23
C PHE A 13 12.27 -9.70 -15.03
N PRO A 14 13.37 -9.59 -15.81
CA PRO A 14 14.48 -10.54 -15.76
C PRO A 14 15.25 -10.48 -14.43
N ASP A 15 15.78 -11.62 -13.99
CA ASP A 15 16.61 -11.71 -12.78
C ASP A 15 17.85 -10.81 -12.84
N ALA A 16 18.44 -10.64 -14.03
CA ALA A 16 19.55 -9.70 -14.23
C ALA A 16 19.17 -8.27 -13.84
N LEU A 17 17.97 -7.81 -14.23
CA LEU A 17 17.46 -6.49 -13.87
C LEU A 17 17.21 -6.37 -12.37
N TYR A 18 16.66 -7.42 -11.75
CA TYR A 18 16.51 -7.49 -10.30
C TYR A 18 17.84 -7.31 -9.58
N HIS A 19 18.88 -8.05 -9.99
CA HIS A 19 20.20 -7.98 -9.36
C HIS A 19 20.88 -6.63 -9.56
N SER A 20 20.82 -6.05 -10.77
CA SER A 20 21.35 -4.72 -11.07
C SER A 20 20.66 -3.62 -10.24
N ALA A 21 19.36 -3.77 -9.97
CA ALA A 21 18.65 -2.79 -9.16
C ALA A 21 18.81 -3.01 -7.65
N LEU A 22 19.09 -4.25 -7.21
CA LEU A 22 19.34 -4.56 -5.81
C LEU A 22 20.59 -3.87 -5.25
N SER A 23 21.58 -3.54 -6.09
CA SER A 23 22.75 -2.76 -5.68
C SER A 23 22.45 -1.29 -5.37
N LEU A 24 21.29 -0.75 -5.80
CA LEU A 24 20.88 0.64 -5.59
C LEU A 24 20.27 0.89 -4.20
N VAL A 25 20.00 -0.16 -3.43
CA VAL A 25 19.42 -0.07 -2.09
C VAL A 25 20.44 -0.47 -1.04
N ASP A 26 20.34 0.11 0.16
CA ASP A 26 21.28 -0.11 1.25
C ASP A 26 21.27 -1.58 1.73
N GLN A 27 22.35 -1.98 2.42
CA GLN A 27 22.52 -3.38 2.85
C GLN A 27 21.38 -3.85 3.78
N THR A 28 20.81 -2.96 4.59
CA THR A 28 19.68 -3.30 5.47
C THR A 28 18.43 -3.60 4.64
N ALA A 29 18.13 -2.79 3.63
CA ALA A 29 17.05 -3.03 2.67
C ALA A 29 17.28 -4.32 1.87
N GLN A 30 18.50 -4.55 1.36
CA GLN A 30 18.85 -5.79 0.65
C GLN A 30 18.60 -7.03 1.53
N ALA A 31 19.01 -7.00 2.80
CA ALA A 31 18.78 -8.10 3.73
C ALA A 31 17.29 -8.35 3.97
N LYS A 32 16.48 -7.29 4.11
CA LYS A 32 15.01 -7.41 4.23
C LYS A 32 14.38 -8.00 2.97
N ILE A 33 14.77 -7.53 1.78
CA ILE A 33 14.26 -8.02 0.50
C ILE A 33 14.59 -9.51 0.31
N LYS A 34 15.83 -9.92 0.59
CA LYS A 34 16.27 -11.32 0.48
C LYS A 34 15.53 -12.26 1.44
N ARG A 35 15.03 -11.76 2.58
CA ARG A 35 14.19 -12.56 3.49
C ARG A 35 12.84 -12.92 2.87
N PHE A 36 12.30 -12.09 1.98
CA PHE A 36 11.05 -12.41 1.28
C PHE A 36 11.23 -13.58 0.31
N HIS A 37 12.39 -13.69 -0.35
CA HIS A 37 12.67 -14.81 -1.25
C HIS A 37 12.55 -16.13 -0.49
N ARG A 38 13.21 -16.22 0.67
CA ARG A 38 13.15 -17.40 1.55
C ARG A 38 11.73 -17.69 2.05
N ARG A 39 10.92 -16.66 2.26
CA ARG A 39 9.53 -16.80 2.72
C ARG A 39 8.60 -17.23 1.59
N GLU A 40 8.77 -16.71 0.39
CA GLU A 40 8.03 -17.13 -0.80
C GLU A 40 8.35 -18.60 -1.11
N ASP A 41 9.62 -18.99 -1.04
CA ASP A 41 10.06 -20.39 -1.15
C ASP A 41 9.42 -21.25 -0.05
N ALA A 42 9.41 -20.78 1.20
CA ALA A 42 8.82 -21.50 2.32
C ALA A 42 7.28 -21.59 2.22
N CYS A 43 6.58 -20.52 1.86
CA CYS A 43 5.13 -20.49 1.69
C CYS A 43 4.69 -21.35 0.50
N SER A 44 5.47 -21.35 -0.59
CA SER A 44 5.25 -22.25 -1.74
C SER A 44 5.41 -23.72 -1.35
N ALA A 45 6.32 -24.02 -0.40
CA ALA A 45 6.50 -25.36 0.16
C ALA A 45 5.47 -25.73 1.26
N LEU A 46 4.80 -24.75 1.87
CA LEU A 46 3.94 -24.88 3.05
C LEU A 46 2.46 -24.59 2.75
N SER A 47 1.95 -24.97 1.58
CA SER A 47 0.56 -24.79 1.12
C SER A 47 -0.55 -25.42 2.00
N VAL A 48 -0.27 -25.77 3.26
CA VAL A 48 -1.11 -26.59 4.15
C VAL A 48 -1.48 -25.91 5.49
N PHE A 49 -0.85 -24.82 5.94
CA PHE A 49 -1.21 -24.24 7.25
C PHE A 49 -2.29 -23.16 7.16
N ARG A 50 -3.54 -23.59 7.34
CA ARG A 50 -4.75 -22.76 7.17
C ARG A 50 -5.42 -22.25 8.45
N HIS A 51 -4.95 -22.55 9.67
CA HIS A 51 -5.81 -22.30 10.86
C HIS A 51 -5.21 -21.67 12.13
N GLU A 52 -3.89 -21.44 12.26
CA GLU A 52 -3.33 -20.91 13.53
C GLU A 52 -2.72 -19.51 13.46
N CYS A 53 -2.71 -18.85 12.30
CA CYS A 53 -2.03 -17.56 12.15
C CYS A 53 -3.00 -16.36 12.07
N LEU A 54 -3.93 -16.24 13.03
CA LEU A 54 -4.66 -14.97 13.26
C LEU A 54 -3.72 -13.81 13.66
N VAL A 55 -2.47 -14.10 14.01
CA VAL A 55 -1.48 -13.11 14.44
C VAL A 55 -0.95 -12.24 13.29
N ASN A 56 -1.31 -12.54 12.03
CA ASN A 56 -0.68 -11.87 10.89
C ASN A 56 -1.58 -11.83 9.63
N LEU A 57 -2.77 -11.22 9.75
CA LEU A 57 -3.72 -10.96 8.65
C LEU A 57 -3.08 -10.30 7.41
N LYS A 58 -2.01 -9.51 7.61
CA LYS A 58 -1.18 -8.93 6.53
C LYS A 58 -0.62 -9.96 5.56
N TYR A 59 -0.42 -11.21 5.98
CA TYR A 59 0.11 -12.30 5.17
C TYR A 59 -0.98 -13.20 4.59
N CYS A 60 -2.22 -13.08 5.08
CA CYS A 60 -3.36 -13.83 4.56
C CYS A 60 -3.87 -13.23 3.24
N PHE A 61 -3.78 -11.89 3.09
CA PHE A 61 -4.31 -11.17 1.93
C PHE A 61 -3.27 -10.75 0.91
N ARG A 62 -2.00 -10.71 1.31
CA ARG A 62 -0.95 -10.01 0.57
C ARG A 62 0.15 -10.95 0.19
N SER A 63 0.41 -11.04 -1.10
CA SER A 63 1.58 -11.77 -1.59
C SER A 63 2.77 -10.83 -1.60
N LEU A 64 3.67 -11.06 -0.65
CA LEU A 64 4.88 -10.28 -0.51
C LEU A 64 6.00 -10.95 -1.32
N CYS A 65 6.34 -10.38 -2.48
CA CYS A 65 7.46 -10.82 -3.29
C CYS A 65 8.70 -9.91 -3.14
N PRO A 66 9.92 -10.43 -3.36
CA PRO A 66 11.16 -9.64 -3.35
C PRO A 66 11.16 -8.47 -4.33
N GLN A 67 10.58 -8.65 -5.51
CA GLN A 67 10.53 -7.64 -6.58
C GLN A 67 9.66 -6.46 -6.16
N GLY A 68 8.49 -6.72 -5.59
CA GLY A 68 7.62 -5.69 -5.05
C GLY A 68 8.29 -4.89 -3.93
N SER A 69 9.03 -5.57 -3.06
CA SER A 69 9.83 -4.93 -2.01
C SER A 69 10.98 -4.08 -2.57
N LEU A 70 11.67 -4.56 -3.62
CA LEU A 70 12.73 -3.81 -4.29
C LEU A 70 12.19 -2.55 -4.96
N ILE A 71 11.16 -2.68 -5.80
CA ILE A 71 10.51 -1.55 -6.48
C ILE A 71 9.99 -0.54 -5.45
N GLY A 72 9.42 -1.02 -4.34
CA GLY A 72 8.96 -0.17 -3.26
C GLY A 72 10.07 0.67 -2.61
N ASN A 73 11.31 0.16 -2.58
CA ASN A 73 12.47 0.91 -2.11
C ASN A 73 13.02 1.89 -3.17
N LEU A 74 12.84 1.59 -4.46
CA LEU A 74 13.29 2.45 -5.56
C LEU A 74 12.37 3.65 -5.79
N LEU A 75 11.05 3.47 -5.62
CA LEU A 75 10.04 4.52 -5.80
C LEU A 75 10.39 5.86 -5.12
N PRO A 76 10.66 5.91 -3.80
CA PRO A 76 11.01 7.16 -3.16
C PRO A 76 12.38 7.70 -3.58
N ARG A 77 13.34 6.83 -3.94
CA ARG A 77 14.67 7.24 -4.43
C ARG A 77 14.56 7.97 -5.78
N VAL A 78 13.82 7.38 -6.73
CA VAL A 78 13.55 7.98 -8.03
C VAL A 78 12.77 9.30 -7.87
N LEU A 79 11.77 9.34 -6.99
CA LEU A 79 11.04 10.57 -6.70
C LEU A 79 11.96 11.69 -6.21
N LEU A 80 12.85 11.40 -5.27
CA LEU A 80 13.80 12.38 -4.74
C LEU A 80 14.80 12.85 -5.82
N ARG A 81 15.27 11.95 -6.69
CA ARG A 81 16.10 12.33 -7.85
C ARG A 81 15.38 13.28 -8.80
N LYS A 82 14.12 12.99 -9.13
CA LYS A 82 13.27 13.89 -9.95
C LYS A 82 13.02 15.24 -9.29
N ARG A 83 13.11 15.32 -7.96
CA ARG A 83 13.05 16.58 -7.18
C ARG A 83 14.41 17.27 -7.04
N GLY A 84 15.45 16.80 -7.73
CA GLY A 84 16.77 17.41 -7.78
C GLY A 84 17.69 17.02 -6.63
N VAL A 85 17.31 16.08 -5.76
CA VAL A 85 18.18 15.64 -4.65
C VAL A 85 19.35 14.80 -5.20
N PRO A 86 20.61 15.17 -4.92
CA PRO A 86 21.77 14.39 -5.33
C PRO A 86 21.74 12.97 -4.75
N LYS A 87 22.13 11.95 -5.54
CA LYS A 87 22.09 10.54 -5.11
C LYS A 87 22.86 10.30 -3.80
N ASP A 88 24.01 10.94 -3.65
CA ASP A 88 24.92 10.76 -2.50
C ASP A 88 24.38 11.39 -1.20
N THR A 89 23.29 12.15 -1.30
CA THR A 89 22.62 12.79 -0.16
C THR A 89 21.30 12.11 0.21
N LEU A 90 20.87 11.10 -0.56
CA LEU A 90 19.62 10.38 -0.33
C LEU A 90 19.70 9.57 0.97
N THR A 91 19.05 10.08 2.01
CA THR A 91 19.05 9.46 3.33
C THR A 91 17.63 9.09 3.73
N PHE A 92 17.47 7.89 4.29
CA PHE A 92 16.20 7.39 4.80
C PHE A 92 16.36 6.99 6.26
N ALA A 93 15.30 7.19 7.03
CA ALA A 93 15.18 6.73 8.40
C ALA A 93 13.81 6.11 8.61
N THR A 94 13.58 5.56 9.80
CA THR A 94 12.30 4.97 10.20
C THR A 94 11.83 5.59 11.50
N THR A 95 10.52 5.79 11.65
CA THR A 95 9.93 6.09 12.96
C THR A 95 10.12 4.92 13.91
N ASP A 96 9.83 5.13 15.21
CA ASP A 96 9.83 4.07 16.23
C ASP A 96 8.92 2.88 15.87
N THR A 97 7.85 3.18 15.11
CA THR A 97 6.90 2.19 14.60
C THR A 97 7.28 1.58 13.25
N GLY A 98 8.45 1.94 12.71
CA GLY A 98 9.01 1.38 11.48
C GLY A 98 8.54 2.04 10.18
N LYS A 99 7.79 3.15 10.24
CA LYS A 99 7.36 3.88 9.03
C LYS A 99 8.57 4.61 8.42
N PRO A 100 8.92 4.35 7.16
CA PRO A 100 10.06 5.00 6.52
C PRO A 100 9.76 6.47 6.22
N TYR A 101 10.78 7.31 6.29
CA TYR A 101 10.75 8.71 5.86
C TYR A 101 12.10 9.13 5.28
N CYS A 102 12.08 10.15 4.42
CA CYS A 102 13.30 10.69 3.82
C CYS A 102 13.83 11.86 4.63
N ILE A 103 15.15 11.92 4.77
CA ILE A 103 15.87 13.07 5.32
C ILE A 103 16.43 13.83 4.11
N ALA A 104 15.68 14.85 3.66
CA ALA A 104 16.02 15.64 2.49
C ALA A 104 15.91 17.14 2.82
N PRO A 105 16.94 17.73 3.46
CA PRO A 105 16.89 19.13 3.91
C PRO A 105 16.78 20.14 2.75
N GLY A 106 17.08 19.73 1.51
CA GLY A 106 16.93 20.56 0.31
C GLY A 106 15.54 20.54 -0.33
N ILE A 107 14.58 19.79 0.22
CA ILE A 107 13.20 19.76 -0.28
C ILE A 107 12.30 20.62 0.60
N ASP A 108 11.81 21.72 0.04
CA ASP A 108 10.83 22.62 0.65
C ASP A 108 9.64 22.83 -0.32
N PRO A 109 8.38 22.55 0.08
CA PRO A 109 7.97 21.96 1.36
C PRO A 109 8.48 20.51 1.51
N PRO A 110 8.67 20.01 2.76
CA PRO A 110 9.08 18.64 3.03
C PRO A 110 8.22 17.61 2.30
N LEU A 111 8.72 16.39 2.12
CA LEU A 111 8.02 15.32 1.41
C LEU A 111 7.54 14.23 2.36
N GLY A 112 6.23 13.96 2.36
CA GLY A 112 5.65 12.76 2.97
C GLY A 112 5.40 11.70 1.92
N PHE A 113 5.69 10.43 2.25
CA PHE A 113 5.36 9.31 1.38
C PHE A 113 4.99 8.04 2.17
N ASN A 114 4.30 7.14 1.49
CA ASN A 114 4.09 5.78 1.96
C ASN A 114 4.04 4.82 0.78
N VAL A 115 4.49 3.58 0.99
CA VAL A 115 4.61 2.56 -0.06
C VAL A 115 3.85 1.31 0.34
N THR A 116 3.27 0.66 -0.66
CA THR A 116 2.43 -0.51 -0.54
C THR A 116 2.66 -1.39 -1.78
N HIS A 117 2.58 -2.71 -1.65
CA HIS A 117 2.60 -3.62 -2.82
C HIS A 117 1.73 -4.86 -2.61
N ASP A 118 0.99 -5.29 -3.62
CA ASP A 118 0.29 -6.55 -3.61
C ASP A 118 0.45 -7.21 -4.98
N GLU A 119 1.02 -8.42 -5.00
CA GLU A 119 1.26 -9.20 -6.22
C GLU A 119 1.92 -8.37 -7.35
N GLY A 120 1.13 -8.06 -8.39
CA GLY A 120 1.55 -7.36 -9.60
C GLY A 120 1.53 -5.85 -9.50
N VAL A 121 1.29 -5.25 -8.32
CA VAL A 121 1.22 -3.78 -8.18
C VAL A 121 2.02 -3.31 -6.98
N VAL A 122 2.89 -2.32 -7.20
CA VAL A 122 3.55 -1.54 -6.15
C VAL A 122 3.08 -0.10 -6.25
N ALA A 123 2.42 0.43 -5.23
CA ALA A 123 1.99 1.82 -5.20
C ALA A 123 2.74 2.64 -4.13
N MET A 124 2.97 3.91 -4.43
CA MET A 124 3.49 4.91 -3.50
C MET A 124 2.60 6.15 -3.56
N ALA A 125 2.01 6.52 -2.43
CA ALA A 125 1.40 7.83 -2.28
C ALA A 125 2.42 8.80 -1.71
N PHE A 126 2.42 10.03 -2.21
CA PHE A 126 3.29 11.08 -1.72
C PHE A 126 2.66 12.47 -1.88
N GLY A 127 3.19 13.43 -1.15
CA GLY A 127 2.74 14.80 -1.19
C GLY A 127 3.57 15.69 -0.27
N THR A 128 3.17 16.95 -0.19
CA THR A 128 3.72 17.90 0.77
C THR A 128 3.57 17.36 2.20
N GLY A 129 4.67 17.38 2.93
CA GLY A 129 4.80 16.99 4.32
C GLY A 129 4.40 18.15 5.21
N ASP A 130 3.09 18.35 5.35
CA ASP A 130 2.55 19.51 6.07
C ASP A 130 2.36 19.21 7.57
N LEU A 131 1.96 17.99 7.92
CA LEU A 131 1.58 17.59 9.28
C LEU A 131 2.13 16.20 9.63
N GLY A 132 2.46 16.02 10.91
CA GLY A 132 2.96 14.76 11.47
C GLY A 132 4.44 14.44 11.17
N PRO A 133 5.39 15.38 11.32
CA PRO A 133 6.81 15.09 11.13
C PRO A 133 7.28 13.98 12.09
N PRO A 134 8.36 13.24 11.76
CA PRO A 134 9.21 13.42 10.58
C PRO A 134 8.74 12.64 9.34
N ALA A 135 7.80 11.71 9.50
CA ALA A 135 7.35 10.85 8.40
C ALA A 135 6.15 11.40 7.63
N PHE A 136 5.50 12.41 8.18
CA PHE A 136 4.27 13.02 7.71
C PHE A 136 3.11 12.03 7.63
N THR A 137 1.89 12.52 7.81
CA THR A 137 0.71 11.65 7.93
C THR A 137 0.13 11.32 6.55
N VAL A 138 0.90 10.56 5.77
CA VAL A 138 0.50 9.98 4.47
C VAL A 138 0.55 8.46 4.54
N GLY A 139 -0.44 7.77 3.97
CA GLY A 139 -0.54 6.32 3.92
C GLY A 139 -1.20 5.86 2.62
N VAL A 140 -0.87 4.66 2.16
CA VAL A 140 -1.51 4.07 0.99
C VAL A 140 -1.65 2.57 1.14
N ASP A 141 -2.75 2.02 0.63
CA ASP A 141 -2.89 0.60 0.44
C ASP A 141 -3.45 0.27 -0.95
N VAL A 142 -3.10 -0.91 -1.45
CA VAL A 142 -3.56 -1.43 -2.74
C VAL A 142 -3.68 -2.94 -2.61
N MET A 143 -4.77 -3.50 -3.12
CA MET A 143 -5.04 -4.93 -3.07
C MET A 143 -5.74 -5.42 -4.34
N GLN A 144 -5.39 -6.63 -4.76
CA GLN A 144 -6.06 -7.35 -5.85
C GLN A 144 -7.46 -7.76 -5.42
N LEU A 145 -8.45 -7.55 -6.30
CA LEU A 145 -9.80 -8.09 -6.12
C LEU A 145 -9.79 -9.59 -6.42
N LYS A 146 -9.56 -10.41 -5.39
CA LYS A 146 -9.61 -11.88 -5.51
C LYS A 146 -10.25 -12.53 -4.29
N ILE A 147 -10.85 -13.69 -4.49
CA ILE A 147 -11.25 -14.56 -3.38
C ILE A 147 -10.10 -15.56 -3.19
N PRO A 148 -9.67 -15.85 -1.95
CA PRO A 148 -8.63 -16.86 -1.73
C PRO A 148 -9.00 -18.21 -2.37
N PRO A 149 -8.03 -18.93 -2.96
CA PRO A 149 -8.30 -20.22 -3.58
C PRO A 149 -8.87 -21.18 -2.54
N ASN A 150 -9.80 -22.07 -2.93
CA ASN A 150 -10.47 -23.02 -2.05
C ASN A 150 -11.25 -22.38 -0.88
N SER A 151 -11.87 -21.21 -1.11
CA SER A 151 -12.79 -20.58 -0.16
C SER A 151 -13.98 -19.98 -0.91
N THR A 152 -15.15 -19.95 -0.29
CA THR A 152 -16.26 -19.13 -0.80
C THR A 152 -16.08 -17.68 -0.37
N PHE A 153 -16.81 -16.76 -1.00
CA PHE A 153 -16.81 -15.37 -0.57
C PHE A 153 -17.30 -15.21 0.88
N ALA A 154 -18.32 -15.98 1.28
CA ALA A 154 -18.85 -15.95 2.64
C ALA A 154 -17.81 -16.43 3.66
N ASP A 155 -17.17 -17.58 3.43
CA ASP A 155 -16.11 -18.09 4.32
C ASP A 155 -14.97 -17.08 4.47
N PHE A 156 -14.62 -16.41 3.36
CA PHE A 156 -13.60 -15.37 3.37
C PHE A 156 -14.01 -14.20 4.25
N VAL A 157 -15.21 -13.64 4.08
CA VAL A 157 -15.71 -12.52 4.90
C VAL A 157 -15.82 -12.91 6.37
N ASP A 158 -16.31 -14.12 6.67
CA ASP A 158 -16.42 -14.63 8.03
C ASP A 158 -15.06 -14.73 8.73
N SER A 159 -14.02 -15.18 8.00
CA SER A 159 -12.65 -15.29 8.52
C SER A 159 -12.04 -13.96 8.98
N VAL A 160 -12.56 -12.84 8.47
CA VAL A 160 -12.11 -11.47 8.79
C VAL A 160 -13.15 -10.62 9.50
N SER A 161 -14.29 -11.21 9.87
CA SER A 161 -15.41 -10.52 10.52
C SER A 161 -14.98 -9.71 11.75
N GLY A 162 -13.99 -10.19 12.51
CA GLY A 162 -13.41 -9.49 13.67
C GLY A 162 -12.68 -8.17 13.35
N GLN A 163 -12.43 -7.86 12.08
CA GLN A 163 -11.84 -6.60 11.61
C GLN A 163 -12.88 -5.65 10.98
N LEU A 164 -14.12 -6.11 10.84
CA LEU A 164 -15.23 -5.36 10.28
C LEU A 164 -16.15 -4.87 11.41
N THR A 165 -16.73 -3.70 11.21
CA THR A 165 -17.85 -3.24 12.03
C THR A 165 -19.15 -3.93 11.61
N PRO A 166 -20.20 -3.94 12.45
CA PRO A 166 -21.49 -4.52 12.08
C PRO A 166 -22.08 -3.92 10.78
N LEU A 167 -21.92 -2.60 10.55
CA LEU A 167 -22.36 -1.97 9.31
C LEU A 167 -21.59 -2.51 8.10
N GLU A 168 -20.26 -2.52 8.17
CA GLU A 168 -19.40 -2.99 7.08
C GLU A 168 -19.69 -4.45 6.74
N HIS A 169 -19.86 -5.30 7.76
CA HIS A 169 -20.25 -6.69 7.60
C HIS A 169 -21.59 -6.83 6.85
N GLY A 170 -22.60 -6.05 7.26
CA GLY A 170 -23.90 -6.01 6.57
C GLY A 170 -23.82 -5.48 5.14
N LEU A 171 -22.97 -4.49 4.87
CA LEU A 171 -22.76 -3.92 3.53
C LEU A 171 -22.08 -4.90 2.57
N VAL A 172 -21.19 -5.74 3.08
CA VAL A 172 -20.45 -6.75 2.31
C VAL A 172 -21.30 -8.00 2.05
N LEU A 173 -22.17 -8.39 2.99
CA LEU A 173 -23.08 -9.54 2.84
C LEU A 173 -24.49 -9.16 2.37
N ALA A 174 -24.68 -7.94 1.89
CA ALA A 174 -25.96 -7.51 1.32
C ALA A 174 -26.33 -8.35 0.07
N ASP A 175 -27.62 -8.34 -0.28
CA ASP A 175 -28.12 -8.98 -1.50
C ASP A 175 -27.74 -8.16 -2.75
N ILE A 176 -26.49 -8.30 -3.17
CA ILE A 176 -25.86 -7.62 -4.30
C ILE A 176 -24.96 -8.58 -5.07
N PRO A 177 -24.56 -8.26 -6.32
CA PRO A 177 -23.61 -9.08 -7.06
C PRO A 177 -22.30 -9.29 -6.29
N GLN A 178 -21.82 -10.54 -6.24
CA GLN A 178 -20.59 -10.91 -5.51
C GLN A 178 -19.37 -10.07 -5.93
N SER A 179 -19.27 -9.68 -7.20
CA SER A 179 -18.18 -8.81 -7.68
C SER A 179 -18.19 -7.43 -7.04
N GLU A 180 -19.37 -6.87 -6.80
CA GLU A 180 -19.56 -5.58 -6.12
C GLU A 180 -19.35 -5.74 -4.61
N ALA A 181 -19.82 -6.82 -4.01
CA ALA A 181 -19.56 -7.14 -2.60
C ALA A 181 -18.06 -7.28 -2.32
N LEU A 182 -17.34 -8.00 -3.19
CA LEU A 182 -15.88 -8.14 -3.12
C LEU A 182 -15.18 -6.79 -3.25
N ARG A 183 -15.61 -5.96 -4.19
CA ARG A 183 -15.07 -4.60 -4.38
C ARG A 183 -15.28 -3.73 -3.14
N ARG A 184 -16.48 -3.76 -2.52
CA ARG A 184 -16.77 -3.05 -1.27
C ARG A 184 -15.88 -3.52 -0.12
N PHE A 185 -15.72 -4.83 0.03
CA PHE A 185 -14.82 -5.39 1.02
C PHE A 185 -13.40 -4.83 0.88
N TYR A 186 -12.84 -4.85 -0.32
CA TYR A 186 -11.49 -4.33 -0.55
C TYR A 186 -11.40 -2.81 -0.42
N TRP A 187 -12.46 -2.05 -0.72
CA TRP A 187 -12.52 -0.62 -0.42
C TRP A 187 -12.43 -0.34 1.08
N ILE A 188 -13.19 -1.09 1.88
CA ILE A 188 -13.12 -1.02 3.35
C ILE A 188 -11.72 -1.36 3.83
N TRP A 189 -11.17 -2.48 3.36
CA TRP A 189 -9.86 -2.95 3.80
C TRP A 189 -8.74 -1.97 3.46
N THR A 190 -8.64 -1.56 2.19
CA THR A 190 -7.59 -0.65 1.73
C THR A 190 -7.70 0.71 2.39
N LEU A 191 -8.91 1.21 2.70
CA LEU A 191 -9.06 2.45 3.46
C LEU A 191 -8.51 2.33 4.88
N LYS A 192 -8.86 1.25 5.60
CA LYS A 192 -8.38 1.03 6.98
C LYS A 192 -6.85 0.87 7.03
N GLU A 193 -6.27 0.12 6.10
CA GLU A 193 -4.82 -0.02 5.95
C GLU A 193 -4.15 1.31 5.59
N ALA A 194 -4.69 2.06 4.63
CA ALA A 194 -4.14 3.36 4.25
C ALA A 194 -4.14 4.34 5.42
N TYR A 195 -5.24 4.40 6.19
CA TYR A 195 -5.36 5.25 7.37
C TYR A 195 -4.36 4.86 8.46
N THR A 196 -4.29 3.58 8.82
CA THR A 196 -3.40 3.09 9.89
C THR A 196 -1.93 3.19 9.51
N LYS A 197 -1.58 3.03 8.22
CA LYS A 197 -0.26 3.34 7.67
C LYS A 197 0.06 4.83 7.71
N ALA A 198 -0.93 5.70 7.47
CA ALA A 198 -0.75 7.14 7.58
C ALA A 198 -0.39 7.54 9.02
N LEU A 199 -1.08 6.97 10.00
CA LEU A 199 -0.79 7.12 11.44
C LEU A 199 0.54 6.49 11.87
N GLY A 200 1.08 5.55 11.07
CA GLY A 200 2.27 4.80 11.43
C GLY A 200 2.03 3.82 12.58
N MET A 201 0.79 3.41 12.86
CA MET A 201 0.48 2.52 13.99
C MET A 201 0.57 1.02 13.63
N GLY A 202 0.70 0.69 12.35
CA GLY A 202 0.86 -0.69 11.89
C GLY A 202 -0.27 -1.61 12.35
N LEU A 203 0.08 -2.89 12.60
CA LEU A 203 -0.86 -3.98 12.90
C LEU A 203 -1.50 -3.91 14.30
N GLY A 204 -1.10 -2.94 15.13
CA GLY A 204 -1.64 -2.79 16.49
C GLY A 204 -2.93 -1.96 16.56
N PHE A 205 -3.39 -1.39 15.45
CA PHE A 205 -4.61 -0.58 15.42
C PHE A 205 -5.84 -1.48 15.29
N ASP A 206 -6.80 -1.35 16.19
CA ASP A 206 -8.08 -2.07 16.11
C ASP A 206 -8.92 -1.53 14.94
N PHE A 207 -9.03 -2.29 13.85
CA PHE A 207 -9.78 -1.90 12.66
C PHE A 207 -11.26 -1.65 12.93
N ARG A 208 -11.84 -2.18 14.02
CA ARG A 208 -13.24 -1.94 14.38
C ARG A 208 -13.49 -0.51 14.85
N ARG A 209 -12.44 0.23 15.21
CA ARG A 209 -12.54 1.67 15.50
C ARG A 209 -12.77 2.50 14.24
N ILE A 210 -12.43 1.97 13.06
CA ILE A 210 -12.64 2.62 11.78
C ILE A 210 -13.85 1.98 11.12
N GLN A 211 -14.79 2.80 10.66
CA GLN A 211 -15.96 2.36 9.92
C GLN A 211 -16.03 3.14 8.61
N TYR A 212 -16.10 2.43 7.50
CA TYR A 212 -16.31 3.02 6.18
C TYR A 212 -17.65 2.57 5.57
N ASN A 213 -18.57 3.51 5.42
CA ASN A 213 -19.82 3.31 4.69
C ASN A 213 -19.58 3.58 3.19
N VAL A 214 -19.23 2.54 2.43
CA VAL A 214 -18.84 2.67 1.01
C VAL A 214 -19.92 3.35 0.15
N PRO A 215 -21.23 2.99 0.23
CA PRO A 215 -22.27 3.68 -0.53
C PRO A 215 -22.43 5.17 -0.24
N GLU A 216 -22.20 5.60 0.99
CA GLU A 216 -22.34 7.01 1.41
C GLU A 216 -21.03 7.79 1.40
N GLU A 217 -19.92 7.11 1.07
CA GLU A 217 -18.56 7.65 1.12
C GLU A 217 -18.19 8.27 2.50
N ALA A 218 -18.83 7.82 3.56
CA ALA A 218 -18.66 8.35 4.91
C ALA A 218 -17.72 7.48 5.75
N VAL A 219 -16.78 8.12 6.45
CA VAL A 219 -15.82 7.46 7.35
C VAL A 219 -16.00 7.98 8.76
N THR A 220 -16.13 7.07 9.73
CA THR A 220 -16.13 7.40 11.15
C THR A 220 -14.98 6.70 11.87
N ILE A 221 -14.48 7.36 12.92
CA ILE A 221 -13.46 6.84 13.83
C ILE A 221 -14.05 6.92 15.24
N ASP A 222 -14.14 5.79 15.93
CA ASP A 222 -14.78 5.69 17.26
C ASP A 222 -16.21 6.25 17.30
N GLY A 223 -16.96 6.09 16.19
CA GLY A 223 -18.33 6.57 16.03
C GLY A 223 -18.46 8.04 15.59
N GLU A 224 -17.37 8.79 15.54
CA GLU A 224 -17.37 10.20 15.13
C GLU A 224 -16.94 10.38 13.68
N LEU A 225 -17.55 11.33 12.95
CA LEU A 225 -17.13 11.65 11.59
C LEU A 225 -15.67 12.09 11.57
N VAL A 226 -14.89 11.45 10.70
CA VAL A 226 -13.48 11.76 10.56
C VAL A 226 -13.31 13.21 10.08
N ARG A 227 -12.29 13.92 10.59
CA ARG A 227 -12.02 15.33 10.25
C ARG A 227 -10.55 15.55 9.97
N GLY A 228 -10.27 16.45 9.03
CA GLY A 228 -8.92 16.80 8.62
C GLY A 228 -8.24 15.73 7.76
N TRP A 229 -8.99 14.80 7.20
CA TRP A 229 -8.47 13.69 6.39
C TRP A 229 -8.96 13.77 4.94
N GLN A 230 -8.02 13.56 4.03
CA GLN A 230 -8.27 13.35 2.62
C GLN A 230 -8.01 11.88 2.28
N PHE A 231 -9.01 11.22 1.73
CA PHE A 231 -8.91 9.89 1.16
C PHE A 231 -9.11 9.97 -0.35
N ARG A 232 -8.22 9.33 -1.11
CA ARG A 232 -8.30 9.25 -2.56
C ARG A 232 -8.29 7.81 -3.01
N LYS A 233 -9.37 7.36 -3.65
CA LYS A 233 -9.54 6.02 -4.22
C LYS A 233 -8.89 5.94 -5.59
N PHE A 234 -8.40 4.76 -5.95
CA PHE A 234 -7.90 4.50 -7.29
C PHE A 234 -8.02 3.03 -7.65
N GLU A 235 -8.12 2.76 -8.94
CA GLU A 235 -8.11 1.41 -9.49
C GLU A 235 -6.97 1.27 -10.47
N VAL A 236 -6.35 0.08 -10.49
CA VAL A 236 -5.36 -0.28 -11.50
C VAL A 236 -5.61 -1.71 -11.97
N ALA A 237 -5.15 -2.01 -13.18
CA ALA A 237 -5.25 -3.35 -13.75
C ALA A 237 -3.87 -3.88 -14.13
N GLN A 238 -3.67 -5.18 -13.92
CA GLN A 238 -2.47 -5.90 -14.32
C GLN A 238 -2.90 -7.24 -14.92
N SER A 239 -2.58 -7.47 -16.20
CA SER A 239 -2.83 -8.74 -16.90
C SER A 239 -4.24 -9.32 -16.69
N GLY A 240 -5.27 -8.46 -16.72
CA GLY A 240 -6.68 -8.81 -16.51
C GLY A 240 -7.15 -8.82 -15.05
N ASN A 241 -6.23 -8.82 -14.08
CA ASN A 241 -6.53 -8.67 -12.66
C ASN A 241 -6.84 -7.21 -12.32
N LYS A 242 -7.86 -7.00 -11.50
CA LYS A 242 -8.24 -5.67 -11.01
C LYS A 242 -7.73 -5.46 -9.59
N TYR A 243 -7.31 -4.24 -9.29
CA TYR A 243 -6.86 -3.82 -7.99
C TYR A 243 -7.60 -2.53 -7.61
N VAL A 244 -7.88 -2.40 -6.33
CA VAL A 244 -8.36 -1.15 -5.73
C VAL A 244 -7.33 -0.67 -4.72
N GLY A 245 -7.22 0.64 -4.55
CA GLY A 245 -6.32 1.22 -3.58
C GLY A 245 -6.80 2.56 -3.06
N VAL A 246 -6.43 2.86 -1.82
CA VAL A 246 -6.77 4.11 -1.16
C VAL A 246 -5.49 4.78 -0.70
N ALA A 247 -5.33 6.06 -1.00
CA ALA A 247 -4.33 6.92 -0.40
C ALA A 247 -5.00 7.81 0.65
N ALA A 248 -4.44 7.86 1.85
CA ALA A 248 -4.91 8.67 2.97
C ALA A 248 -3.87 9.72 3.35
N ARG A 249 -4.29 10.97 3.52
CA ARG A 249 -3.44 12.06 4.00
C ARG A 249 -4.18 12.89 5.03
N PHE A 250 -3.52 13.19 6.16
CA PHE A 250 -4.00 14.20 7.07
C PHE A 250 -3.63 15.59 6.53
N ILE A 251 -4.66 16.39 6.29
CA ILE A 251 -4.56 17.78 5.78
C ILE A 251 -4.88 18.81 6.86
N GLY A 252 -5.28 18.35 8.06
CA GLY A 252 -5.67 19.22 9.17
C GLY A 252 -7.02 19.92 8.95
N GLY A 253 -7.40 20.77 9.90
CA GLY A 253 -8.68 21.47 9.87
C GLY A 253 -9.89 20.58 10.17
N ARG A 254 -11.07 20.99 9.72
CA ARG A 254 -12.35 20.35 10.06
C ARG A 254 -12.97 19.53 8.92
N PHE A 255 -12.42 19.64 7.71
CA PHE A 255 -13.01 19.04 6.52
C PHE A 255 -12.53 17.61 6.31
N PHE A 256 -13.42 16.79 5.77
CA PHE A 256 -13.13 15.45 5.26
C PHE A 256 -13.45 15.41 3.78
N THR A 257 -12.64 14.68 3.01
CA THR A 257 -12.86 14.46 1.58
C THR A 257 -12.63 13.00 1.24
N MET A 258 -13.59 12.39 0.56
CA MET A 258 -13.46 11.13 -0.17
C MET A 258 -13.61 11.46 -1.65
N GLU A 259 -12.63 11.09 -2.47
CA GLU A 259 -12.65 11.36 -3.90
C GLU A 259 -11.90 10.25 -4.65
N ASP A 260 -12.15 10.12 -5.95
CA ASP A 260 -11.29 9.31 -6.81
C ASP A 260 -10.03 10.11 -7.22
N LEU A 261 -8.92 9.41 -7.45
CA LEU A 261 -7.74 10.03 -8.06
C LEU A 261 -8.08 10.47 -9.48
N ASP A 262 -7.83 11.75 -9.76
CA ASP A 262 -7.88 12.27 -11.12
C ASP A 262 -6.72 11.70 -11.97
N VAL A 263 -6.90 11.76 -13.30
CA VAL A 263 -5.95 11.21 -14.29
C VAL A 263 -4.53 11.79 -14.14
N GLY A 264 -4.39 13.01 -13.64
CA GLY A 264 -3.08 13.64 -13.43
C GLY A 264 -2.40 13.24 -12.11
N SER A 265 -3.17 12.70 -11.16
CA SER A 265 -2.69 12.35 -9.83
C SER A 265 -2.28 10.89 -9.67
N LEU A 266 -2.72 10.00 -10.57
CA LEU A 266 -2.29 8.60 -10.64
C LEU A 266 -1.36 8.39 -11.84
N VAL A 267 -0.10 8.04 -11.60
CA VAL A 267 0.86 7.72 -12.66
C VAL A 267 1.24 6.25 -12.60
N CYS A 268 0.95 5.52 -13.67
CA CYS A 268 1.28 4.11 -13.79
C CYS A 268 2.57 3.92 -14.60
N TYR A 269 3.45 3.04 -14.12
CA TYR A 269 4.68 2.65 -14.79
C TYR A 269 4.72 1.14 -15.01
N ASP A 270 5.28 0.70 -16.12
CA ASP A 270 5.74 -0.68 -16.28
C ASP A 270 6.97 -0.92 -15.38
N ALA A 271 7.03 -2.07 -14.71
CA ALA A 271 8.10 -2.39 -13.77
C ALA A 271 9.49 -2.46 -14.40
N ALA A 272 9.62 -3.11 -15.56
CA ALA A 272 10.92 -3.24 -16.22
C ALA A 272 11.46 -1.87 -16.65
N SER A 273 10.61 -1.08 -17.28
CA SER A 273 10.91 0.28 -17.72
C SER A 273 11.19 1.23 -16.55
N PHE A 274 10.46 1.09 -15.44
CA PHE A 274 10.72 1.85 -14.21
C PHE A 274 12.08 1.50 -13.61
N VAL A 275 12.38 0.22 -13.48
CA VAL A 275 13.62 -0.24 -12.84
C VAL A 275 14.85 0.03 -13.70
N ASN A 276 14.77 -0.12 -15.02
CA ASN A 276 15.86 0.30 -15.93
C ASN A 276 16.20 1.78 -15.75
N ARG A 277 15.19 2.67 -15.76
CA ARG A 277 15.42 4.10 -15.49
C ARG A 277 15.99 4.36 -14.10
N ALA A 278 15.51 3.63 -13.09
CA ALA A 278 16.06 3.75 -11.74
C ALA A 278 17.56 3.39 -11.71
N VAL A 279 17.97 2.34 -12.43
CA VAL A 279 19.38 1.93 -12.58
C VAL A 279 20.20 3.00 -13.28
N GLU A 280 19.66 3.64 -14.32
CA GLU A 280 20.34 4.74 -15.04
C GLU A 280 20.48 6.02 -14.19
N GLU A 281 19.43 6.39 -13.45
CA GLU A 281 19.37 7.66 -12.70
C GLU A 281 20.02 7.61 -11.32
N LEU A 282 20.21 6.40 -10.76
CA LEU A 282 20.73 6.17 -9.40
C LEU A 282 22.14 5.56 -9.37
N ASN A 283 22.64 4.98 -10.46
CA ASN A 283 24.05 4.55 -10.55
C ASN A 283 25.02 5.73 -10.63
#